data_AF-A0A958UDA9-F1
#
_entry.id   AF-A0A958UDA9-F1
#
_cell.length_a   1.000
_cell.length_b   1.000
_cell.length_c   1.000
_cell.angle_alpha   90.00
_cell.angle_beta   90.00
_cell.angle_gamma   90.00
#
_symmetry.space_group_name_H-M   'P 1'
#
loop_
_entity.id
_entity.type
_entity.pdbx_description
1 polymer ?
#
loop_
_entity_poly.entity_id
_entity_poly.type
_entity_poly.pdbx_seq_one_letter_code
_entity_poly.pdbx_strand_id
1 'polypeptide(L)'
;LWMETSTPDLKQAKQFADAIHAKYPGKLLAYNCSPSFNWAARLSVAEMETFREELAKMGYKFQFITLAGFHALNTSMFELSKAYKERGMAGYSELQEREFSLQDVGFKAVKHQGFVGTTYFDEVQNIVTAGSASTVAMKDSTEAAQF
;
A
#
# COMPACT_ATOMS: atom_id res chain seq x y z
N LEU A 1 -6.48 19.04 -13.35
CA LEU A 1 -6.30 18.52 -14.73
C LEU A 1 -5.22 17.45 -14.71
N TRP A 2 -5.33 16.44 -15.56
CA TRP A 2 -4.33 15.40 -15.74
C TRP A 2 -4.12 15.17 -17.23
N MET A 3 -2.87 15.08 -17.64
CA MET A 3 -2.43 14.69 -18.98
C MET A 3 -1.61 13.40 -18.85
N GLU A 4 -1.96 12.37 -19.61
CA GLU A 4 -1.16 11.15 -19.70
C GLU A 4 0.16 11.44 -20.44
N THR A 5 1.24 10.77 -20.04
CA THR A 5 2.56 10.89 -20.66
C THR A 5 3.14 9.52 -21.00
N SER A 6 4.05 9.46 -21.97
CA SER A 6 4.71 8.21 -22.38
C SER A 6 5.96 7.90 -21.55
N THR A 7 6.46 8.86 -20.77
CA THR A 7 7.67 8.74 -19.95
C THR A 7 7.56 9.57 -18.66
N PRO A 8 8.30 9.21 -17.59
CA PRO A 8 8.38 10.00 -16.38
C PRO A 8 9.39 11.16 -16.57
N ASP A 9 8.97 12.23 -17.25
CA ASP A 9 9.82 13.39 -17.58
C ASP A 9 9.36 14.67 -16.88
N LEU A 10 10.18 15.16 -15.94
CA LEU A 10 9.92 16.40 -15.20
C LEU A 10 9.95 17.66 -16.09
N LYS A 11 10.71 17.67 -17.19
CA LYS A 11 10.73 18.80 -18.13
C LYS A 11 9.41 18.90 -18.86
N GLN A 12 8.88 17.78 -19.34
CA GLN A 12 7.56 17.73 -19.98
C GLN A 12 6.47 18.13 -18.97
N ALA A 13 6.53 17.61 -17.74
CA ALA A 13 5.58 17.97 -16.68
C ALA A 13 5.60 19.48 -16.40
N LYS A 14 6.80 20.08 -16.30
CA LYS A 14 6.94 21.52 -16.07
C LYS A 14 6.35 22.34 -17.22
N GLN A 15 6.63 21.97 -18.47
CA GLN A 15 6.09 22.66 -19.64
C GLN A 15 4.56 22.67 -19.66
N PHE A 16 3.94 21.54 -19.34
CA PHE A 16 2.49 21.44 -19.23
C PHE A 16 1.95 22.32 -18.08
N ALA A 17 2.56 22.24 -16.90
CA ALA A 17 2.15 23.02 -15.74
C ALA A 17 2.23 24.53 -16.01
N ASP A 18 3.37 25.01 -16.53
CA ASP A 18 3.59 26.42 -16.86
C ASP A 18 2.52 26.93 -17.85
N ALA A 19 2.23 26.14 -18.90
CA ALA A 19 1.24 26.50 -19.92
C ALA A 19 -0.19 26.59 -19.35
N ILE A 20 -0.57 25.67 -18.46
CA ILE A 20 -1.87 25.72 -17.78
C ILE A 20 -1.93 26.90 -16.81
N HIS A 21 -0.90 27.12 -16.00
CA HIS A 21 -0.89 28.19 -15.01
C HIS A 21 -0.81 29.59 -15.61
N ALA A 22 -0.23 29.75 -16.81
CA ALA A 22 -0.27 31.02 -17.53
C ALA A 22 -1.70 31.47 -17.87
N LYS A 23 -2.62 30.53 -18.14
CA LYS A 23 -4.04 30.82 -18.42
C LYS A 23 -4.94 30.68 -17.20
N TYR A 24 -4.60 29.77 -16.30
CA TYR A 24 -5.35 29.42 -15.10
C TYR A 24 -4.40 29.35 -13.89
N PRO A 25 -3.98 30.50 -13.34
CA PRO A 25 -3.04 30.54 -12.22
C PRO A 25 -3.53 29.68 -11.04
N GLY A 26 -2.63 28.87 -10.48
CA GLY A 26 -2.92 28.02 -9.33
C GLY A 26 -3.83 26.81 -9.61
N LYS A 27 -4.17 26.52 -10.87
CA LYS A 27 -4.99 25.36 -11.21
C LYS A 27 -4.34 24.06 -10.73
N LEU A 28 -5.05 23.30 -9.91
CA LEU A 28 -4.57 22.01 -9.39
C LEU A 28 -4.40 20.98 -10.51
N LEU A 29 -3.24 20.35 -10.53
CA LEU A 29 -2.87 19.31 -11.49
C LEU A 29 -2.77 17.95 -10.80
N ALA A 30 -2.87 16.89 -11.59
CA ALA A 30 -2.62 15.52 -11.16
C ALA A 30 -1.66 14.80 -12.11
N TYR A 31 -0.87 13.87 -11.57
CA TYR A 31 0.15 13.13 -12.31
C TYR A 31 0.07 11.63 -11.99
N ASN A 32 0.10 10.82 -13.05
CA ASN A 32 0.20 9.36 -12.93
C ASN A 32 1.67 8.94 -12.91
N CYS A 33 2.13 8.49 -11.75
CA CYS A 33 3.43 7.83 -11.59
C CYS A 33 3.30 6.37 -12.07
N SER A 34 3.15 6.20 -13.38
CA SER A 34 2.70 4.95 -13.99
C SER A 34 3.70 3.79 -13.80
N PRO A 35 3.24 2.58 -13.40
CA PRO A 35 4.04 1.36 -13.47
C PRO A 35 4.38 0.91 -14.88
N SER A 36 3.69 1.43 -15.90
CA SER A 36 4.04 1.16 -17.31
C SER A 36 5.36 1.80 -17.74
N PHE A 37 5.91 2.71 -16.93
CA PHE A 37 7.25 3.24 -17.15
C PHE A 37 8.30 2.26 -16.63
N ASN A 38 9.34 2.02 -17.43
CA ASN A 38 10.57 1.45 -16.90
C ASN A 38 11.37 2.56 -16.21
N TRP A 39 11.13 2.75 -14.91
CA TRP A 39 11.68 3.85 -14.12
C TRP A 39 13.22 3.89 -14.12
N ALA A 40 13.87 2.77 -13.79
CA ALA A 40 15.34 2.69 -13.73
C ALA A 40 16.01 2.80 -15.11
N ALA A 41 15.30 2.50 -16.21
CA ALA A 41 15.81 2.74 -17.56
C ALA A 41 15.70 4.21 -18.00
N ARG A 42 15.02 5.06 -17.22
CA ARG A 42 14.76 6.47 -17.57
C ARG A 42 15.36 7.45 -16.59
N LEU A 43 15.44 7.09 -15.32
CA LEU A 43 15.83 7.97 -14.23
C LEU A 43 16.89 7.30 -13.36
N SER A 44 17.79 8.11 -12.82
CA SER A 44 18.68 7.73 -11.73
C SER A 44 17.92 7.55 -10.41
N VAL A 45 18.53 6.89 -9.43
CA VAL A 45 17.94 6.71 -8.09
C VAL A 45 17.64 8.07 -7.44
N ALA A 46 18.56 9.03 -7.50
CA ALA A 46 18.37 10.36 -6.93
C ALA A 46 17.20 11.13 -7.57
N GLU A 47 16.99 10.98 -8.88
CA GLU A 47 15.82 11.55 -9.55
C GLU A 47 14.52 10.87 -9.12
N MET A 48 14.52 9.54 -8.98
CA MET A 48 13.33 8.79 -8.52
C MET A 48 12.94 9.14 -7.08
N GLU A 49 13.91 9.34 -6.19
CA GLU A 49 13.69 9.70 -4.78
C GLU A 49 12.99 11.05 -4.61
N THR A 50 13.15 11.97 -5.57
CA THR A 50 12.65 13.36 -5.49
C THR A 50 11.56 13.67 -6.52
N PHE A 51 11.21 12.72 -7.39
CA PHE A 51 10.32 12.94 -8.54
C PHE A 51 8.96 13.52 -8.12
N ARG A 52 8.39 13.03 -7.01
CA ARG A 52 7.07 13.48 -6.52
C ARG A 52 7.14 14.89 -5.94
N GLU A 53 8.22 15.20 -5.24
CA GLU A 53 8.48 16.48 -4.59
C GLU A 53 8.68 17.57 -5.66
N GLU A 54 9.39 17.25 -6.76
CA GLU A 54 9.52 18.13 -7.91
C GLU A 54 8.18 18.37 -8.62
N LEU A 55 7.39 17.33 -8.87
CA LEU A 55 6.03 17.49 -9.40
C LEU A 55 5.14 18.35 -8.48
N ALA A 56 5.25 18.19 -7.17
CA ALA A 56 4.47 18.95 -6.21
C ALA A 56 4.79 20.46 -6.25
N LYS A 57 6.07 20.83 -6.49
CA LYS A 57 6.52 22.22 -6.71
C LYS A 57 5.89 22.83 -7.96
N MET A 58 5.59 22.01 -8.98
CA MET A 58 4.94 22.44 -10.24
C MET A 58 3.40 22.49 -10.15
N GLY A 59 2.80 22.17 -9.00
CA GLY A 59 1.35 22.22 -8.81
C GLY A 59 0.58 20.91 -9.07
N TYR A 60 1.29 19.79 -9.26
CA TYR A 60 0.70 18.44 -9.25
C TYR A 60 0.40 18.01 -7.82
N LYS A 61 -0.81 18.34 -7.34
CA LYS A 61 -1.23 18.13 -5.95
C LYS A 61 -1.91 16.79 -5.70
N PHE A 62 -2.28 16.07 -6.75
CA PHE A 62 -2.72 14.68 -6.66
C PHE A 62 -1.81 13.80 -7.49
N GLN A 63 -1.10 12.89 -6.85
CA GLN A 63 -0.13 12.00 -7.51
C GLN A 63 -0.43 10.58 -7.08
N PHE A 64 -0.43 9.65 -8.04
CA PHE A 64 -0.87 8.28 -7.80
C PHE A 64 -0.13 7.31 -8.70
N ILE A 65 -0.01 6.07 -8.23
CA ILE A 65 0.52 4.93 -9.00
C ILE A 65 -0.68 4.04 -9.34
N THR A 66 -1.08 4.01 -10.60
CA THR A 66 -2.32 3.33 -11.04
C THR A 66 -2.35 1.84 -10.71
N LEU A 67 -1.26 1.11 -10.97
CA LEU A 67 -1.20 -0.36 -10.86
C LEU A 67 -0.38 -0.85 -9.66
N ALA A 68 -0.18 -0.03 -8.62
CA ALA A 68 0.59 -0.42 -7.44
C ALA A 68 0.05 -1.71 -6.79
N GLY A 69 -1.27 -1.79 -6.60
CA GLY A 69 -1.92 -2.97 -6.00
C GLY A 69 -1.77 -4.22 -6.87
N PHE A 70 -1.86 -4.10 -8.20
CA PHE A 70 -1.69 -5.23 -9.12
C PHE A 70 -0.28 -5.82 -9.01
N HIS A 71 0.75 -4.98 -9.06
CA HIS A 71 2.13 -5.45 -8.96
C HIS A 71 2.43 -6.02 -7.57
N ALA A 72 2.04 -5.34 -6.49
CA ALA A 72 2.30 -5.81 -5.12
C ALA A 72 1.64 -7.17 -4.85
N LEU A 73 0.37 -7.36 -5.24
CA LEU A 73 -0.38 -8.59 -5.02
C LEU A 73 0.20 -9.77 -5.81
N ASN A 74 0.46 -9.58 -7.11
CA ASN A 74 0.95 -10.67 -7.96
C ASN A 74 2.38 -11.08 -7.59
N THR A 75 3.26 -10.11 -7.34
CA THR A 75 4.66 -10.40 -6.96
C THR A 75 4.73 -11.13 -5.63
N SER A 76 4.06 -10.63 -4.59
CA SER A 76 4.09 -11.26 -3.27
C SER A 76 3.54 -12.70 -3.29
N MET A 77 2.42 -12.93 -3.98
CA MET A 77 1.85 -14.28 -4.08
C MET A 77 2.72 -15.23 -4.92
N PHE A 78 3.35 -14.73 -6.00
CA PHE A 78 4.27 -15.54 -6.81
C PHE A 78 5.50 -15.98 -6.01
N GLU A 79 6.12 -15.05 -5.27
CA GLU A 79 7.26 -15.32 -4.41
C GLU A 79 6.91 -16.30 -3.28
N LEU A 80 5.77 -16.09 -2.60
CA LEU A 80 5.26 -17.01 -1.58
C LEU A 80 5.02 -18.41 -2.15
N SER A 81 4.35 -18.51 -3.30
CA SER A 81 4.05 -19.79 -3.94
C SER A 81 5.31 -20.55 -4.33
N LYS A 82 6.34 -19.83 -4.81
CA LYS A 82 7.65 -20.40 -5.11
C LYS A 82 8.34 -20.90 -3.84
N ALA A 83 8.42 -20.08 -2.80
CA ALA A 83 9.04 -20.45 -1.53
C ALA A 83 8.35 -21.67 -0.88
N TYR A 84 7.02 -21.71 -0.94
CA TYR A 84 6.23 -22.84 -0.43
C TYR A 84 6.47 -24.12 -1.23
N LYS A 85 6.56 -24.04 -2.57
CA LYS A 85 6.90 -25.19 -3.41
C LYS A 85 8.29 -25.75 -3.09
N GLU A 86 9.26 -24.87 -2.84
CA GLU A 86 10.65 -25.26 -2.61
C GLU A 86 10.94 -25.71 -1.16
N ARG A 87 10.27 -25.10 -0.18
CA ARG A 87 10.63 -25.23 1.25
C ARG A 87 9.44 -25.51 2.18
N GLY A 88 8.25 -25.72 1.63
CA GLY A 88 7.03 -25.99 2.40
C GLY A 88 6.76 -24.90 3.43
N MET A 89 6.39 -25.30 4.65
CA MET A 89 6.06 -24.37 5.75
C MET A 89 7.21 -23.44 6.14
N ALA A 90 8.48 -23.81 5.91
CA ALA A 90 9.59 -22.90 6.16
C ALA A 90 9.53 -21.64 5.26
N GLY A 91 9.07 -21.79 4.01
CA GLY A 91 8.86 -20.64 3.12
C GLY A 91 7.68 -19.76 3.54
N TYR A 92 6.63 -20.35 4.11
CA TYR A 92 5.53 -19.57 4.71
C TYR A 92 5.97 -18.84 5.99
N SER A 93 6.75 -19.51 6.84
CA SER A 93 7.25 -18.92 8.09
C SER A 93 8.10 -17.67 7.85
N GLU A 94 8.83 -17.57 6.74
CA GLU A 94 9.58 -16.36 6.37
C GLU A 94 8.68 -15.14 6.13
N LEU A 95 7.51 -15.34 5.52
CA LEU A 95 6.49 -14.29 5.40
C LEU A 95 5.98 -13.89 6.78
N GLN A 96 5.67 -14.85 7.64
CA GLN A 96 5.16 -14.60 8.99
C GLN A 96 6.18 -13.84 9.86
N GLU A 97 7.46 -14.24 9.85
CA GLU A 97 8.55 -13.55 10.54
C GLU A 97 8.75 -12.13 9.99
N ARG A 98 8.56 -11.94 8.68
CA ARG A 98 8.57 -10.62 8.09
C ARG A 98 7.43 -9.76 8.64
N GLU A 99 6.22 -10.30 8.75
CA GLU A 99 5.08 -9.59 9.35
C GLU A 99 5.33 -9.20 10.82
N PHE A 100 5.93 -10.10 11.62
CA PHE A 100 6.36 -9.78 12.98
C PHE A 100 7.37 -8.62 13.00
N SER A 101 8.39 -8.65 12.14
CA SER A 101 9.38 -7.56 12.06
C SER A 101 8.80 -6.19 11.69
N LEU A 102 7.63 -6.17 11.03
CA LEU A 102 6.95 -4.94 10.62
C LEU A 102 6.04 -4.37 11.72
N GLN A 103 5.79 -5.11 12.80
CA GLN A 103 4.97 -4.62 13.92
C GLN A 103 5.59 -3.38 14.58
N ASP A 104 6.93 -3.33 14.69
CA ASP A 104 7.67 -2.22 15.29
C ASP A 104 7.46 -0.89 14.55
N VAL A 105 7.05 -0.94 13.27
CA VAL A 105 6.73 0.23 12.44
C VAL A 105 5.24 0.37 12.15
N GLY A 106 4.39 -0.37 12.88
CA GLY A 106 2.94 -0.18 12.91
C GLY A 106 2.11 -1.16 12.08
N PHE A 107 2.70 -2.24 11.54
CA PHE A 107 1.91 -3.30 10.89
C PHE A 107 1.10 -4.09 11.93
N LYS A 108 -0.19 -4.32 11.66
CA LYS A 108 -1.12 -4.93 12.64
C LYS A 108 -1.79 -6.22 12.18
N ALA A 109 -1.73 -6.55 10.88
CA ALA A 109 -2.51 -7.64 10.31
C ALA A 109 -2.00 -9.04 10.68
N VAL A 110 -0.85 -9.16 11.35
CA VAL A 110 -0.37 -10.45 11.88
C VAL A 110 -1.36 -11.05 12.89
N LYS A 111 -1.99 -10.19 13.71
CA LYS A 111 -3.17 -10.51 14.52
C LYS A 111 -4.43 -10.34 13.67
N HIS A 112 -4.59 -11.22 12.70
CA HIS A 112 -5.58 -11.12 11.64
C HIS A 112 -7.02 -11.21 12.17
N GLN A 113 -7.30 -11.90 13.27
CA GLN A 113 -8.63 -11.96 13.89
C GLN A 113 -9.02 -10.57 14.43
N GLY A 114 -8.16 -9.97 15.25
CA GLY A 114 -8.35 -8.60 15.72
C GLY A 114 -8.42 -7.59 14.57
N PHE A 115 -7.58 -7.75 13.54
CA PHE A 115 -7.52 -6.83 12.40
C PHE A 115 -8.81 -6.79 11.58
N VAL A 116 -9.49 -7.92 11.41
CA VAL A 116 -10.79 -7.99 10.72
C VAL A 116 -11.99 -7.72 11.63
N GLY A 117 -11.75 -7.38 12.90
CA GLY A 117 -12.76 -6.90 13.82
C GLY A 117 -13.43 -7.98 14.66
N THR A 118 -12.81 -9.13 14.89
CA THR A 118 -13.40 -10.17 15.76
C THR A 118 -13.75 -9.63 17.15
N THR A 119 -12.88 -8.82 17.76
CA THR A 119 -13.15 -8.16 19.05
C THR A 119 -14.32 -7.18 19.00
N TYR A 120 -14.53 -6.50 17.86
CA TYR A 120 -15.66 -5.60 17.67
C TYR A 120 -16.98 -6.38 17.66
N PHE A 121 -17.04 -7.50 16.95
CA PHE A 121 -18.25 -8.33 16.91
C PHE A 121 -18.50 -9.09 18.21
N ASP A 122 -17.46 -9.49 18.94
CA ASP A 122 -17.59 -10.01 20.30
C ASP A 122 -18.25 -8.98 21.24
N GLU A 123 -17.86 -7.71 21.14
CA GLU A 123 -18.46 -6.64 21.94
C GLU A 123 -19.93 -6.40 21.56
N VAL A 124 -20.25 -6.40 20.27
CA VAL A 124 -21.65 -6.33 19.80
C VAL A 124 -22.47 -7.48 20.38
N GLN A 125 -21.94 -8.71 20.35
CA GLN A 125 -22.62 -9.88 20.91
C GLN A 125 -22.82 -9.76 22.42
N ASN A 126 -21.79 -9.31 23.15
CA ASN A 126 -21.88 -9.07 24.58
C ASN A 126 -22.97 -8.04 24.91
N ILE A 127 -23.05 -6.93 24.17
CA ILE A 127 -24.08 -5.91 24.39
C ILE A 127 -25.48 -6.48 24.16
N VAL A 128 -25.70 -7.18 23.04
CA VAL A 128 -27.01 -7.78 22.68
C VAL A 128 -27.46 -8.81 23.73
N THR A 129 -26.52 -9.56 24.28
CA THR A 129 -26.79 -10.60 25.29
C THR A 129 -26.73 -10.05 26.72
N ALA A 130 -26.63 -8.73 26.91
CA ALA A 130 -26.47 -8.11 28.22
C ALA A 130 -25.34 -8.74 29.07
N GLY A 131 -24.22 -9.08 28.42
CA GLY A 131 -23.02 -9.67 29.03
C GLY A 131 -23.10 -11.17 29.28
N SER A 132 -24.13 -11.86 28.75
CA SER A 132 -24.32 -13.32 28.97
C SER A 132 -23.86 -14.19 27.79
N ALA A 133 -23.15 -13.64 26.81
CA ALA A 133 -22.63 -14.41 25.68
C ALA A 133 -21.65 -15.49 26.13
N SER A 134 -21.89 -16.74 25.70
CA SER A 134 -21.02 -17.88 25.95
C SER A 134 -20.24 -18.34 24.71
N THR A 135 -20.41 -17.66 23.58
CA THR A 135 -19.86 -18.06 22.26
C THR A 135 -19.04 -16.94 21.60
N VAL A 136 -18.46 -16.04 22.40
CA VAL A 136 -17.50 -15.04 21.91
C VAL A 136 -16.27 -15.73 21.32
N ALA A 137 -15.67 -15.14 20.29
CA ALA A 137 -14.65 -15.78 19.49
C ALA A 137 -13.22 -15.56 20.00
N MET A 138 -12.88 -14.39 20.55
CA MET A 138 -11.49 -14.03 20.83
C MET A 138 -10.89 -14.68 22.07
N LYS A 139 -11.68 -14.83 23.15
CA LYS A 139 -11.20 -15.18 24.49
C LYS A 139 -10.35 -16.46 24.52
N ASP A 140 -10.73 -17.45 23.72
CA ASP A 140 -10.07 -18.76 23.67
C ASP A 140 -9.45 -19.03 22.28
N SER A 141 -9.16 -17.97 21.50
CA SER A 141 -8.57 -18.07 20.17
C SER A 141 -7.07 -18.38 20.21
N THR A 142 -6.55 -19.01 19.16
CA THR A 142 -5.10 -19.21 18.98
C THR A 142 -4.34 -17.89 18.88
N GLU A 143 -4.98 -16.85 18.34
CA GLU A 143 -4.41 -15.51 18.30
C GLU A 143 -4.17 -14.96 19.71
N ALA A 144 -5.13 -15.10 20.63
CA ALA A 144 -4.94 -14.67 22.03
C ALA A 144 -3.84 -15.47 22.75
N ALA A 145 -3.62 -16.74 22.36
CA ALA A 145 -2.66 -17.61 23.01
C ALA A 145 -1.23 -17.52 22.46
N GLN A 146 -1.06 -17.18 21.18
CA GLN A 146 0.23 -17.32 20.47
C GLN A 146 0.77 -16.02 19.87
N PHE A 147 0.00 -14.93 19.87
CA PHE A 147 0.36 -13.65 19.24
C PHE A 147 0.27 -12.48 20.20
#